data_AF-A0A3C1JB64-F1
#
_entry.id   AF-A0A3C1JB64-F1
#
_cell.length_a   1.000
_cell.length_b   1.000
_cell.length_c   1.000
_cell.angle_alpha   90.00
_cell.angle_beta   90.00
_cell.angle_gamma   90.00
#
_symmetry.space_group_name_H-M   'P 1'
#
loop_
_entity.id
_entity.type
_entity.pdbx_description
1 polymer ?
#
loop_
_entity_poly.entity_id
_entity_poly.type
_entity_poly.pdbx_seq_one_letter_code
_entity_poly.pdbx_strand_id
1 'polypeptide(L)'
;MIKYSDDLKGITARKLGGFFVGWPNPPKPAAHLKLLRGSDLTVLAVDGGRVVGFITAITDGVLAAYIPFLEVLPEYQGRGIGGQLVKRM
;
A
#
# COMPACT_ATOMS: atom_id res chain seq x y z
N MET A 1 -16.82 -3.26 0.03
CA MET A 1 -16.22 -4.61 -0.06
C MET A 1 -14.77 -4.41 -0.48
N ILE A 2 -13.82 -4.92 0.30
CA ILE A 2 -12.40 -4.70 0.01
C ILE A 2 -11.97 -5.53 -1.20
N LYS A 3 -11.42 -4.87 -2.21
CA LYS A 3 -10.77 -5.50 -3.36
C LYS A 3 -9.26 -5.38 -3.22
N TYR A 4 -8.52 -6.40 -3.64
CA TYR A 4 -7.07 -6.40 -3.64
C TYR A 4 -6.54 -6.35 -5.07
N SER A 5 -5.50 -5.57 -5.32
CA SER A 5 -4.90 -5.45 -6.66
C SER A 5 -3.44 -5.07 -6.56
N ASP A 6 -2.63 -5.63 -7.43
CA ASP A 6 -1.22 -5.31 -7.70
C ASP A 6 -1.05 -4.33 -8.88
N ASP A 7 -2.12 -4.00 -9.59
CA ASP A 7 -2.11 -3.05 -10.70
C ASP A 7 -2.35 -1.62 -10.19
N LEU A 8 -1.40 -0.73 -10.47
CA LEU A 8 -1.48 0.69 -10.15
C LEU A 8 -2.23 1.53 -11.20
N LYS A 9 -2.77 0.93 -12.27
CA LYS A 9 -3.58 1.63 -13.28
C LYS A 9 -4.78 2.32 -12.62
N GLY A 10 -4.95 3.60 -12.95
CA GLY A 10 -6.03 4.43 -12.41
C GLY A 10 -5.88 4.81 -10.92
N ILE A 11 -4.75 4.47 -10.28
CA ILE A 11 -4.39 4.99 -8.96
C ILE A 11 -3.79 6.38 -9.14
N THR A 12 -4.36 7.33 -8.41
CA THR A 12 -3.93 8.74 -8.40
C THR A 12 -3.63 9.14 -6.97
N ALA A 13 -2.84 10.21 -6.81
CA ALA A 13 -2.49 10.75 -5.49
C ALA A 13 -3.72 11.05 -4.61
N ARG A 14 -4.86 11.43 -5.22
CA ARG A 14 -6.11 11.72 -4.49
C ARG A 14 -6.70 10.49 -3.79
N LYS A 15 -6.38 9.28 -4.25
CA LYS A 15 -6.84 8.02 -3.66
C LYS A 15 -5.96 7.52 -2.50
N LEU A 16 -4.84 8.19 -2.22
CA LEU A 16 -3.77 7.77 -1.29
C LEU A 16 -3.69 8.63 -0.01
N GLY A 17 -4.82 9.22 0.42
CA GLY A 17 -4.87 10.05 1.62
C GLY A 17 -5.03 9.26 2.91
N GLY A 18 -4.34 9.68 3.97
CA GLY A 18 -4.49 9.17 5.34
C GLY A 18 -3.43 8.17 5.81
N PHE A 19 -2.42 7.88 4.98
CA PHE A 19 -1.29 6.99 5.32
C PHE A 19 -0.15 7.73 6.03
N PHE A 20 0.82 6.97 6.52
CA PHE A 20 1.97 7.38 7.32
C PHE A 20 1.55 8.01 8.65
N VAL A 21 0.56 7.39 9.31
CA VAL A 21 0.03 7.88 10.58
C VAL A 21 1.12 7.88 11.64
N GLY A 22 1.27 9.00 12.35
CA GLY A 22 2.27 9.18 13.41
C GLY A 22 3.66 9.61 12.93
N TRP A 23 3.89 9.75 11.62
CA TRP A 23 5.16 10.26 11.11
C TRP A 23 5.24 11.78 11.31
N PRO A 24 6.38 12.32 11.80
CA PRO A 24 6.54 13.77 12.00
C PRO A 24 6.58 14.55 10.69
N ASN A 25 7.06 13.91 9.60
CA ASN A 25 7.09 14.48 8.26
C ASN A 25 6.66 13.41 7.23
N PRO A 26 5.34 13.13 7.10
CA PRO A 26 4.85 12.07 6.25
C PRO A 26 4.98 12.44 4.75
N PRO A 27 5.25 11.46 3.87
CA PRO A 27 5.18 11.66 2.43
C PRO A 27 3.83 12.24 1.99
N LYS A 28 3.87 13.29 1.16
CA LYS A 28 2.66 13.78 0.49
C LYS A 28 2.10 12.68 -0.43
N PRO A 29 0.79 12.66 -0.73
CA PRO A 29 0.20 11.61 -1.56
C PRO A 29 0.82 11.45 -2.96
N ALA A 30 1.38 12.53 -3.53
CA ALA A 30 2.14 12.46 -4.78
C ALA A 30 3.49 11.72 -4.64
N ALA A 31 4.18 11.88 -3.50
CA ALA A 31 5.39 11.13 -3.18
C ALA A 31 5.06 9.67 -2.85
N HIS A 32 3.97 9.42 -2.13
CA HIS A 32 3.44 8.07 -1.92
C HIS A 32 3.17 7.36 -3.25
N LEU A 33 2.52 8.02 -4.22
CA LEU A 33 2.30 7.42 -5.55
C LEU A 33 3.61 7.07 -6.26
N LYS A 34 4.65 7.90 -6.13
CA LYS A 34 5.98 7.62 -6.69
C LYS A 34 6.63 6.42 -5.99
N LEU A 35 6.50 6.32 -4.67
CA LEU A 35 6.99 5.18 -3.86
C LEU A 35 6.36 3.86 -4.35
N LEU A 36 5.04 3.81 -4.52
CA LEU A 36 4.34 2.61 -5.00
C LEU A 36 4.84 2.20 -6.39
N ARG A 37 5.02 3.16 -7.30
CA ARG A 37 5.51 2.90 -8.67
C ARG A 37 6.99 2.52 -8.75
N GLY A 38 7.78 2.89 -7.74
CA GLY A 38 9.21 2.61 -7.67
C GLY A 38 9.55 1.34 -6.89
N SER A 39 8.55 0.66 -6.32
CA SER A 39 8.75 -0.62 -5.64
C SER A 39 8.64 -1.76 -6.66
N ASP A 40 9.42 -2.83 -6.50
CA ASP A 40 9.40 -3.98 -7.41
C ASP A 40 8.03 -4.68 -7.38
N LEU A 41 7.46 -4.80 -6.17
CA LEU A 41 6.12 -5.33 -5.96
C LEU A 41 5.29 -4.37 -5.12
N THR A 42 4.00 -4.27 -5.43
CA THR A 42 3.03 -3.51 -4.66
C THR A 42 1.70 -4.24 -4.67
N VAL A 43 1.03 -4.29 -3.52
CA VAL A 43 -0.37 -4.75 -3.43
C VAL A 43 -1.17 -3.71 -2.65
N LEU A 44 -2.34 -3.37 -3.18
CA LEU A 44 -3.28 -2.41 -2.62
C LEU A 44 -4.54 -3.11 -2.13
N ALA A 45 -5.10 -2.63 -1.01
CA ALA A 45 -6.47 -2.88 -0.59
C ALA A 45 -7.32 -1.65 -0.92
N VAL A 46 -8.43 -1.84 -1.62
CA VAL A 46 -9.28 -0.77 -2.16
C VAL A 46 -10.73 -0.97 -1.71
N ASP A 47 -11.36 0.08 -1.19
CA ASP A 47 -12.79 0.13 -0.89
C ASP A 47 -13.43 1.36 -1.56
N GLY A 48 -14.48 1.15 -2.34
CA GLY A 48 -15.17 2.25 -3.05
C GLY A 48 -14.27 3.13 -3.94
N GLY A 49 -13.14 2.61 -4.40
CA GLY A 49 -12.16 3.36 -5.21
C GLY A 49 -11.11 4.15 -4.41
N ARG A 50 -11.19 4.15 -3.07
CA ARG A 50 -10.16 4.67 -2.15
C ARG A 50 -9.19 3.54 -1.78
N VAL A 51 -7.89 3.85 -1.71
CA VAL A 51 -6.90 2.91 -1.17
C VAL A 51 -6.97 2.97 0.35
N VAL A 52 -7.19 1.81 0.99
CA VAL A 52 -7.38 1.68 2.44
C VAL A 52 -6.27 0.87 3.12
N GLY A 53 -5.41 0.24 2.34
CA GLY A 53 -4.18 -0.38 2.79
C GLY A 53 -3.23 -0.62 1.63
N PHE A 54 -1.94 -0.73 1.92
CA PHE A 54 -0.93 -1.05 0.93
C PHE A 54 0.21 -1.84 1.55
N ILE A 55 0.93 -2.58 0.72
CA ILE A 55 2.19 -3.24 1.04
C ILE A 55 3.10 -3.12 -0.18
N THR A 56 4.40 -2.95 0.05
CA THR A 56 5.42 -2.88 -1.01
C THR A 56 6.57 -3.81 -0.71
N ALA A 57 7.27 -4.31 -1.73
CA ALA A 57 8.54 -5.01 -1.57
C ALA A 57 9.59 -4.54 -2.58
N ILE A 58 10.85 -4.63 -2.16
CA ILE A 58 12.04 -4.54 -3.01
C ILE A 58 12.69 -5.93 -3.02
N THR A 59 13.02 -6.47 -4.18
CA THR A 59 13.47 -7.87 -4.33
C THR A 59 14.49 -8.02 -5.44
N ASP A 60 15.40 -8.99 -5.29
CA ASP A 60 16.30 -9.42 -6.36
C ASP A 60 15.63 -10.37 -7.37
N GLY A 61 14.38 -10.77 -7.10
CA GLY A 61 13.60 -11.69 -7.93
C GLY A 61 14.05 -13.15 -7.87
N VAL A 62 14.99 -13.50 -6.97
CA VAL A 62 15.63 -14.82 -6.92
C VAL A 62 15.71 -15.38 -5.50
N LEU A 63 16.25 -14.62 -4.55
CA LEU A 63 16.66 -15.14 -3.24
C LEU A 63 16.15 -14.28 -2.07
N ALA A 64 16.08 -12.96 -2.23
CA ALA A 64 15.80 -12.06 -1.12
C ALA A 64 14.80 -10.96 -1.50
N ALA A 65 13.90 -10.69 -0.55
CA ALA A 65 12.98 -9.57 -0.60
C ALA A 65 12.92 -8.85 0.76
N TYR A 66 12.70 -7.55 0.71
CA TYR A 66 12.48 -6.70 1.86
C TYR A 66 11.14 -5.97 1.70
N ILE A 67 10.33 -5.95 2.75
CA ILE A 67 9.02 -5.26 2.78
C ILE A 67 9.21 -3.95 3.56
N PRO A 68 9.40 -2.79 2.90
CA PRO A 68 9.68 -1.53 3.60
C PRO A 68 8.43 -0.91 4.22
N PHE A 69 7.26 -1.18 3.64
CA PHE A 69 5.99 -0.58 4.06
C PHE A 69 4.87 -1.62 4.03
N LEU A 70 4.11 -1.64 5.12
CA LEU A 70 2.81 -2.31 5.26
C LEU A 70 1.95 -1.42 6.15
N GLU A 71 0.87 -0.88 5.61
CA GLU A 71 -0.02 0.00 6.37
C GLU A 71 -1.48 -0.23 6.00
N VAL A 72 -2.35 -0.12 7.00
CA VAL A 72 -3.81 -0.10 6.84
C VAL A 72 -4.33 1.13 7.54
N LEU A 73 -5.20 1.89 6.87
CA LEU A 73 -5.81 3.10 7.43
C LEU A 73 -6.48 2.81 8.79
N PRO A 74 -6.38 3.70 9.78
CA PRO A 74 -6.89 3.45 11.13
C PRO A 74 -8.33 2.97 11.18
N GLU A 75 -9.23 3.56 10.39
CA GLU A 75 -10.64 3.19 10.36
C GLU A 75 -10.92 1.79 9.75
N TYR A 76 -9.92 1.18 9.11
CA TYR A 76 -9.96 -0.16 8.50
C TYR A 76 -9.14 -1.21 9.25
N GLN A 77 -8.47 -0.86 10.35
CA GLN A 77 -7.69 -1.79 11.16
C GLN A 77 -8.59 -2.77 11.94
N GLY A 78 -8.02 -3.88 12.40
CA GLY A 78 -8.75 -4.95 13.11
C GLY A 78 -9.63 -5.84 12.21
N ARG A 79 -9.64 -5.61 10.88
CA ARG A 79 -10.47 -6.34 9.91
C ARG A 79 -9.72 -7.41 9.11
N GLY A 80 -8.50 -7.75 9.52
CA GLY A 80 -7.66 -8.74 8.82
C GLY A 80 -7.02 -8.28 7.51
N ILE A 81 -7.20 -7.02 7.09
CA ILE A 81 -6.67 -6.48 5.81
C ILE A 81 -5.15 -6.60 5.73
N GLY A 82 -4.43 -6.26 6.81
CA GLY A 82 -2.97 -6.38 6.84
C GLY A 82 -2.48 -7.80 6.57
N GLY A 83 -3.12 -8.80 7.17
CA GLY A 83 -2.80 -10.20 6.91
C GLY A 83 -3.12 -10.63 5.47
N GLN A 84 -4.18 -10.08 4.86
CA GLN A 84 -4.51 -10.34 3.45
C GLN A 84 -3.53 -9.68 2.48
N LEU A 85 -2.96 -8.53 2.84
CA LEU A 85 -1.90 -7.86 2.09
C LEU A 85 -0.62 -8.69 2.13
N VAL A 86 -0.19 -9.16 3.31
CA VAL A 86 0.99 -10.03 3.44
C VAL A 86 0.82 -11.34 2.67
N LYS A 87 -0.36 -11.98 2.72
CA LYS A 87 -0.62 -13.23 1.98
C LYS A 87 -0.58 -13.09 0.45
N ARG A 88 -0.71 -11.86 -0.06
CA ARG A 88 -0.75 -11.56 -1.50
C ARG A 88 0.56 -10.97 -2.02
N MET A 89 1.44 -10.58 -1.10
CA MET A 89 2.83 -10.25 -1.40
C MET A 89 3.60 -11.55 -1.61
#